data_AF-A0A540LB61-F1
#
_entry.id   AF-A0A540LB61-F1
#
_cell.length_a   1.000
_cell.length_b   1.000
_cell.length_c   1.000
_cell.angle_alpha   90.00
_cell.angle_beta   90.00
_cell.angle_gamma   90.00
#
_symmetry.space_group_name_H-M   'P 1'
#
loop_
_entity.id
_entity.type
_entity.pdbx_description
1 polymer ?
#
loop_
_entity_poly.entity_id
_entity_poly.type
_entity_poly.pdbx_seq_one_letter_code
_entity_poly.pdbx_strand_id
1 'polypeptide(L)'
;MGPENHNRVRGYGHGVTLDMVSYASSSSSTSNSSRRSSRSSMALLMTENNELRRKDEANAKRLADLEVKVEQSNNRHNQLLYL
;
A
#
# COMPACT_ATOMS: atom_id res chain seq x y z
N MET A 1 15.04 20.76 11.46
CA MET A 1 15.54 19.56 10.75
C MET A 1 14.56 18.42 11.04
N GLY A 2 13.70 18.07 10.10
CA GLY A 2 12.63 17.08 10.31
C GLY A 2 13.13 15.62 10.26
N PRO A 3 12.34 14.67 10.80
CA PRO A 3 12.74 13.26 10.98
C PRO A 3 12.81 12.41 9.69
N GLU A 4 12.54 12.99 8.51
CA GLU A 4 12.36 12.25 7.26
C GLU A 4 13.67 11.77 6.57
N ASN A 5 14.83 12.06 7.14
CA ASN A 5 16.12 11.89 6.45
C ASN A 5 16.85 10.57 6.74
N HIS A 6 16.34 9.71 7.63
CA HIS A 6 17.08 8.53 8.06
C HIS A 6 17.06 7.36 7.06
N ASN A 7 16.11 7.34 6.11
CA ASN A 7 15.96 6.26 5.11
C ASN A 7 16.12 6.70 3.64
N ARG A 8 16.60 7.93 3.41
CA ARG A 8 16.77 8.47 2.05
C ARG A 8 18.11 8.06 1.47
N VAL A 9 18.09 7.37 0.33
CA VAL A 9 19.32 7.00 -0.37
C VAL A 9 19.82 8.18 -1.20
N ARG A 10 21.04 8.66 -0.89
CA ARG A 10 21.67 9.76 -1.63
C ARG A 10 21.97 9.32 -3.07
N GLY A 11 21.71 10.20 -4.05
CA GLY A 11 21.94 9.93 -5.47
C GLY A 11 20.77 9.27 -6.20
N TYR A 12 19.69 8.94 -5.50
CA TYR A 12 18.45 8.41 -6.07
C TYR A 12 17.30 9.42 -5.91
N GLY A 13 16.23 9.23 -6.68
CA GLY A 13 15.05 10.11 -6.67
C GLY A 13 14.37 10.23 -5.31
N HIS A 14 13.54 11.24 -5.14
CA HIS A 14 12.79 11.45 -3.90
C HIS A 14 11.90 10.23 -3.58
N GLY A 15 11.91 9.79 -2.32
CA GLY A 15 11.12 8.64 -1.85
C GLY A 15 11.76 7.27 -2.08
N VAL A 16 12.96 7.20 -2.66
CA VAL A 16 13.68 5.93 -2.81
C VAL A 16 14.30 5.51 -1.47
N THR A 17 13.85 4.36 -0.97
CA THR A 17 14.41 3.66 0.19
C THR A 17 15.48 2.66 -0.25
N LEU A 18 16.26 2.15 0.70
CA LEU A 18 17.44 1.30 0.44
C LEU A 18 17.10 0.01 -0.32
N ASP A 19 15.96 -0.61 -0.02
CA ASP A 19 15.44 -1.80 -0.69
C ASP A 19 15.04 -1.55 -2.15
N MET A 20 14.71 -0.30 -2.49
CA MET A 20 14.27 0.09 -3.83
C MET A 20 15.43 0.40 -4.80
N VAL A 21 16.66 0.50 -4.31
CA VAL A 21 17.85 0.94 -5.06
C VAL A 21 18.12 0.07 -6.29
N SER A 22 17.96 -1.26 -6.18
CA SER A 22 18.16 -2.22 -7.28
C SER A 22 17.19 -1.95 -8.44
N TYR A 23 15.94 -1.61 -8.13
CA TYR A 23 14.92 -1.30 -9.13
C TYR A 23 15.14 0.08 -9.75
N ALA A 24 15.47 1.08 -8.92
CA ALA A 24 15.70 2.45 -9.37
C ALA A 24 16.91 2.57 -10.32
N SER A 25 17.95 1.76 -10.10
CA SER A 25 19.17 1.75 -10.94
C SER A 25 18.89 1.32 -12.39
N SER A 26 17.84 0.53 -12.63
CA SER A 26 17.50 0.02 -13.96
C SER A 26 16.81 1.05 -14.86
N SER A 27 16.34 2.17 -14.30
CA SER A 27 15.49 3.13 -15.02
C SER A 27 16.25 4.20 -15.82
N SER A 28 17.59 4.26 -15.73
CA SER A 28 18.40 5.28 -16.41
C SER A 28 18.72 4.97 -17.88
N SER A 29 17.76 4.39 -18.62
CA SER A 29 17.93 4.10 -20.05
C SER A 29 17.40 5.26 -20.90
N THR A 30 18.30 6.00 -21.56
CA THR A 30 17.98 7.15 -22.44
C THR A 30 17.39 6.75 -23.80
N SER A 31 17.25 5.45 -24.08
CA SER A 31 16.75 4.89 -25.34
C SER A 31 15.22 4.98 -25.46
N ASN A 32 14.71 5.35 -26.63
CA ASN A 32 13.26 5.47 -26.89
C ASN A 32 12.49 4.14 -26.72
N SER A 33 13.14 3.01 -26.99
CA SER A 33 12.60 1.65 -26.72
C SER A 33 12.30 1.46 -25.22
N SER A 34 13.27 1.75 -24.37
CA SER A 34 13.15 1.65 -22.92
C SER A 34 12.05 2.55 -22.39
N ARG A 35 11.97 3.80 -22.87
CA ARG A 35 10.90 4.74 -22.48
C ARG A 35 9.49 4.23 -22.79
N ARG A 36 9.28 3.64 -23.97
CA ARG A 36 7.97 3.10 -24.36
C ARG A 36 7.59 1.87 -23.54
N SER A 37 8.55 0.98 -23.29
CA SER A 37 8.37 -0.17 -22.40
C SER A 37 8.06 0.27 -20.97
N SER A 38 8.82 1.21 -20.40
CA SER A 38 8.60 1.73 -19.04
C SER A 38 7.23 2.39 -18.86
N ARG A 39 6.71 3.11 -19.87
CA ARG A 39 5.36 3.69 -19.81
C ARG A 39 4.27 2.62 -19.76
N SER A 40 4.42 1.54 -20.53
CA SER A 40 3.49 0.41 -20.51
C SER A 40 3.52 -0.32 -19.17
N SER A 41 4.72 -0.62 -18.65
CA SER A 41 4.88 -1.24 -17.34
C SER A 41 4.31 -0.38 -16.21
N MET A 42 4.52 0.94 -16.27
CA MET A 42 3.95 1.87 -15.31
C MET A 42 2.42 1.87 -15.33
N ALA A 43 1.80 1.81 -16.51
CA ALA A 43 0.34 1.75 -16.63
C ALA A 43 -0.24 0.47 -16.02
N LEU A 44 0.45 -0.67 -16.17
CA LEU A 44 0.07 -1.94 -15.55
C LEU A 44 0.16 -1.86 -14.02
N LEU A 45 1.27 -1.36 -13.49
CA LEU A 45 1.46 -1.17 -12.04
C LEU A 45 0.41 -0.25 -11.44
N MET A 46 0.04 0.83 -12.14
CA MET A 46 -1.01 1.74 -11.68
C MET A 46 -2.39 1.06 -11.67
N THR A 47 -2.69 0.22 -12.66
CA THR A 47 -3.92 -0.55 -12.71
C THR A 47 -4.00 -1.54 -11.55
N GLU A 48 -2.93 -2.31 -11.34
CA GLU A 48 -2.83 -3.28 -10.25
C GLU A 48 -2.93 -2.59 -8.87
N ASN A 49 -2.25 -1.46 -8.68
CA ASN A 49 -2.30 -0.72 -7.43
C ASN A 49 -3.72 -0.20 -7.11
N ASN A 50 -4.45 0.25 -8.13
CA ASN A 50 -5.86 0.64 -7.97
C ASN A 50 -6.76 -0.54 -7.61
N GLU A 51 -6.47 -1.75 -8.12
CA GLU A 51 -7.20 -2.96 -7.72
C GLU A 51 -6.92 -3.34 -6.27
N LEU A 52 -5.65 -3.28 -5.84
CA LEU A 52 -5.27 -3.53 -4.45
C LEU A 52 -5.96 -2.54 -3.52
N ARG A 53 -5.94 -1.25 -3.83
CA ARG A 53 -6.63 -0.22 -3.04
C ARG A 53 -8.13 -0.49 -2.88
N ARG A 54 -8.82 -0.89 -3.96
CA ARG A 54 -10.24 -1.27 -3.89
C ARG A 54 -10.49 -2.48 -3.00
N LYS A 55 -9.59 -3.47 -3.04
CA LYS A 55 -9.68 -4.66 -2.16
C LYS A 55 -9.46 -4.28 -0.70
N ASP A 56 -8.48 -3.42 -0.41
CA ASP A 56 -8.21 -2.95 0.94
C ASP A 56 -9.38 -2.15 1.52
N GLU A 57 -9.97 -1.25 0.73
CA GLU A 57 -11.18 -0.51 1.11
C GLU A 57 -12.37 -1.46 1.40
N ALA A 58 -12.55 -2.52 0.60
CA ALA A 58 -13.58 -3.52 0.84
C ALA A 58 -13.31 -4.35 2.09
N ASN A 59 -12.05 -4.71 2.33
CA ASN A 59 -11.63 -5.45 3.51
C ASN A 59 -11.79 -4.62 4.79
N ALA A 60 -11.44 -3.34 4.76
CA ALA A 60 -11.63 -2.43 5.88
C ALA A 60 -13.11 -2.31 6.30
N LYS A 61 -14.02 -2.22 5.32
CA LYS A 61 -15.47 -2.22 5.58
C LYS A 61 -15.94 -3.52 6.23
N ARG A 62 -15.50 -4.68 5.71
CA ARG A 62 -15.83 -5.99 6.29
C ARG A 62 -15.29 -6.14 7.72
N LEU A 63 -14.10 -5.62 7.97
CA LEU A 63 -13.47 -5.68 9.30
C LEU A 63 -14.27 -4.83 10.29
N ALA A 64 -14.68 -3.61 9.93
CA ALA A 64 -15.56 -2.79 10.76
C ALA A 64 -16.92 -3.47 11.04
N ASP A 65 -17.55 -4.09 10.04
CA ASP A 65 -18.80 -4.83 10.23
C ASP A 65 -18.64 -6.02 11.20
N LEU A 66 -17.50 -6.70 11.13
CA LEU A 66 -17.18 -7.81 12.03
C LEU A 66 -16.93 -7.32 13.45
N GLU A 67 -16.22 -6.21 13.64
CA GLU A 67 -16.00 -5.59 14.96
C GLU A 67 -17.34 -5.26 15.64
N VAL A 68 -18.26 -4.63 14.91
CA VAL A 68 -19.61 -4.32 15.42
C VAL A 68 -20.38 -5.59 15.80
N LYS A 69 -20.31 -6.64 14.99
CA LYS A 69 -20.97 -7.93 15.29
C LYS A 69 -20.39 -8.60 16.53
N VAL A 70 -19.07 -8.54 16.71
CA VAL A 70 -18.39 -9.07 17.89
C VAL A 70 -18.83 -8.30 19.14
N GLU A 71 -18.86 -6.98 19.08
CA GLU A 71 -19.31 -6.15 20.19
C GLU A 71 -20.78 -6.43 20.57
N GLN A 72 -21.66 -6.53 19.57
CA GLN A 72 -23.06 -6.91 19.80
C GLN A 72 -23.20 -8.29 20.45
N SER A 73 -22.41 -9.27 19.99
CA SER A 73 -22.41 -10.62 20.57
C SER A 73 -21.93 -10.61 22.02
N ASN A 74 -20.86 -9.88 22.32
CA ASN A 74 -20.33 -9.74 23.68
C ASN A 74 -21.36 -9.07 24.61
N ASN A 75 -22.03 -8.02 24.14
CA ASN A 75 -23.07 -7.34 24.90
C ASN A 75 -24.26 -8.26 25.20
N ARG A 76 -24.70 -9.07 24.24
CA ARG A 76 -25.75 -10.08 24.45
C ARG A 76 -25.32 -11.15 25.46
N HIS A 77 -24.08 -11.63 25.35
CA HIS A 77 -23.55 -12.61 26.29
C HIS A 77 -23.50 -12.07 27.72
N ASN A 78 -23.03 -10.83 27.89
CA ASN A 78 -23.01 -10.16 29.19
C ASN A 78 -24.42 -9.98 29.76
N GLN A 79 -25.41 -9.58 28.96
CA GLN A 79 -26.80 -9.47 29.43
C GLN A 79 -27.38 -10.80 29.94
N LEU A 80 -27.07 -11.91 29.28
CA LEU A 80 -27.51 -13.24 29.71
C LEU A 80 -26.81 -13.71 31.00
N LEU A 81 -25.59 -13.24 31.29
CA LEU A 81 -24.85 -13.56 32.52
C LEU A 81 -25.39 -12.86 33.77
N TYR A 82 -26.15 -11.77 33.61
CA TYR A 82 -26.72 -10.99 34.72
C TYR A 82 -28.22 -11.24 34.96
N LEU A 83 -28.81 -12.23 34.29
CA LEU A 83 -30.16 -12.75 34.51
C LEU A 83 -30.09 -14.11 35.23
#